data_AF-A0A941FJW5-F1
#
_entry.id   AF-A0A941FJW5-F1
#
_cell.length_a   1.000
_cell.length_b   1.000
_cell.length_c   1.000
_cell.angle_alpha   90.00
_cell.angle_beta   90.00
_cell.angle_gamma   90.00
#
_symmetry.space_group_name_H-M   'P 1'
#
loop_
_entity.id
_entity.type
_entity.pdbx_description
1 polymer ?
#
loop_
_entity_poly.entity_id
_entity_poly.type
_entity_poly.pdbx_seq_one_letter_code
_entity_poly.pdbx_strand_id
1 'polypeptide(L)' 'MLSECQVTGKFELLEGYAPDSVCDFAARNSADLIVVGNSDKSGLEKFFLGSTSSSIAKNAPCSVFIAK' A
#
# COMPACT_ATOMS: atom_id res chain seq x y z
N MET A 1 12.72 1.98 16.23
CA MET A 1 12.59 2.38 14.81
C MET A 1 11.55 3.50 14.60
N LEU A 2 10.24 3.33 14.82
CA LEU A 2 9.27 4.44 14.66
C LEU A 2 9.31 5.47 15.81
N SER A 3 9.54 5.00 17.04
CA SER A 3 9.68 5.86 18.23
C SER A 3 10.90 6.79 18.16
N GLU A 4 11.96 6.37 17.47
CA GLU A 4 13.17 7.17 17.22
C GLU A 4 12.91 8.36 16.29
N CYS A 5 11.93 8.22 15.39
CA CYS A 5 11.50 9.30 14.49
C CYS A 5 10.39 10.17 15.09
N GLN A 6 10.03 9.98 16.36
CA GLN A 6 8.88 10.63 17.02
C GLN A 6 7.54 10.40 16.28
N VAL A 7 7.43 9.29 15.55
CA VAL A 7 6.21 8.90 14.84
C VAL A 7 5.45 7.89 15.69
N THR A 8 4.18 8.18 15.96
CA THR A 8 3.26 7.19 16.55
C THR A 8 2.77 6.27 15.45
N GLY A 9 2.89 4.96 15.64
CA GLY A 9 2.44 3.96 14.68
C GLY A 9 1.70 2.83 15.37
N LYS A 10 0.78 2.20 14.64
CA LYS A 10 0.13 0.94 15.01
C LYS A 10 0.45 -0.10 13.96
N PHE A 11 0.54 -1.36 14.38
CA PHE A 11 0.72 -2.48 13.48
C PHE A 11 -0.62 -3.22 13.36
N GLU A 12 -1.04 -3.50 12.13
CA GLU A 12 -2.27 -4.22 11.82
C GLU A 12 -1.94 -5.33 10.82
N LEU A 13 -2.38 -6.55 11.11
CA LEU A 13 -2.29 -7.68 10.20
C LEU A 13 -3.60 -7.78 9.42
N LEU A 14 -3.53 -7.65 8.10
CA LEU A 14 -4.69 -7.75 7.22
C LEU A 14 -4.67 -9.08 6.46
N GLU A 15 -5.83 -9.69 6.29
CA GLU A 15 -6.01 -10.93 5.52
C GLU A 15 -6.75 -10.66 4.20
N GLY A 16 -6.55 -11.54 3.22
CA GLY A 16 -7.21 -11.47 1.90
C GLY A 16 -6.30 -11.04 0.76
N TYR A 17 -6.90 -10.56 -0.33
CA TYR A 17 -6.16 -10.06 -1.49
C TYR A 17 -5.58 -8.68 -1.17
N ALA A 18 -4.25 -8.58 -1.18
CA ALA A 18 -3.54 -7.43 -0.58
C ALA A 18 -4.01 -6.04 -1.04
N PRO A 19 -4.24 -5.76 -2.35
CA PRO A 19 -4.77 -4.46 -2.77
C PRO A 19 -6.11 -4.11 -2.14
N ASP A 20 -7.05 -5.05 -2.12
CA ASP A 20 -8.40 -4.85 -1.60
C ASP A 20 -8.35 -4.63 -0.09
N SER A 21 -7.62 -5.49 0.63
CA SER A 21 -7.50 -5.39 2.08
C SER A 21 -6.89 -4.04 2.52
N VAL A 22 -5.90 -3.52 1.78
CA VAL A 22 -5.31 -2.21 2.06
C VAL A 22 -6.28 -1.07 1.75
N CYS A 23 -6.98 -1.11 0.60
CA CYS A 23 -7.94 -0.07 0.24
C CYS A 23 -9.12 -0.02 1.21
N ASP A 24 -9.65 -1.19 1.60
CA ASP A 24 -10.73 -1.30 2.57
C ASP A 24 -10.32 -0.81 3.96
N PHE A 25 -9.07 -1.11 4.37
CA PHE A 25 -8.54 -0.61 5.63
C PHE A 25 -8.40 0.93 5.60
N ALA A 26 -7.86 1.48 4.51
CA ALA A 26 -7.75 2.93 4.34
C ALA A 26 -9.12 3.62 4.35
N ALA A 27 -10.12 3.06 3.68
CA ALA A 27 -11.48 3.58 3.67
C ALA A 27 -12.10 3.58 5.08
N ARG A 28 -12.01 2.44 5.79
CA ARG A 28 -12.56 2.28 7.15
C ARG A 28 -11.92 3.22 8.17
N ASN A 29 -10.65 3.57 7.98
CA ASN A 29 -9.91 4.46 8.89
C ASN A 29 -9.84 5.91 8.38
N SER A 30 -10.51 6.23 7.26
CA SER A 30 -10.48 7.55 6.63
C SER A 30 -9.05 8.08 6.45
N ALA A 31 -8.15 7.22 5.94
CA ALA A 31 -6.77 7.60 5.71
C ALA A 31 -6.66 8.66 4.60
N ASP A 32 -5.79 9.65 4.80
CA ASP A 32 -5.53 10.71 3.81
C ASP A 32 -4.51 10.28 2.74
N LEU A 33 -3.62 9.34 3.10
CA LEU A 33 -2.51 8.89 2.26
C LEU A 33 -2.18 7.42 2.51
N ILE A 34 -2.04 6.65 1.44
CA ILE A 34 -1.41 5.33 1.45
C ILE A 34 0.03 5.46 0.95
N VAL A 35 0.98 4.95 1.73
CA VAL A 35 2.39 4.83 1.33
C VAL A 35 2.71 3.36 1.10
N VAL A 36 3.18 3.03 -0.11
CA VAL A 36 3.56 1.66 -0.49
C VAL A 36 4.93 1.66 -1.14
N GLY A 37 5.70 0.59 -0.90
CA GLY A 37 6.96 0.39 -1.59
C GLY A 37 6.76 0.01 -3.06
N ASN A 38 7.72 0.38 -3.89
CA ASN A 38 7.93 -0.23 -5.20
C ASN A 38 8.76 -1.50 -5.00
N SER A 39 8.28 -2.64 -5.49
CA SER A 39 9.11 -3.86 -5.50
C SER A 39 10.00 -3.86 -6.74
N ASP A 40 11.31 -4.12 -6.63
CA ASP A 40 12.24 -4.11 -7.77
C ASP A 40 12.17 -5.34 -8.69
N LYS A 41 11.11 -6.17 -8.61
CA LYS A 41 10.98 -7.33 -9.50
C LYS A 41 11.03 -6.87 -10.96
N SER A 42 12.01 -7.34 -11.71
CA SER A 42 12.29 -6.94 -13.09
C SER A 42 11.76 -7.98 -14.08
N GLY A 43 11.38 -7.55 -15.29
CA GLY A 43 10.99 -8.43 -16.40
C GLY A 43 9.53 -8.36 -16.83
N LEU A 44 9.19 -9.15 -17.86
CA LEU A 44 7.86 -9.22 -18.48
C LEU A 44 6.78 -9.76 -17.53
N GLU A 45 7.14 -10.53 -16.49
CA GLU A 45 6.17 -11.07 -15.50
C GLU A 45 5.37 -9.99 -14.77
N LYS A 46 5.97 -8.82 -14.49
CA LYS A 46 5.27 -7.67 -13.91
C LYS A 46 4.26 -7.02 -14.86
N PHE A 47 4.52 -7.08 -16.16
CA PHE A 47 3.71 -6.40 -17.18
C PHE A 47 2.41 -7.16 -17.47
N PHE A 48 2.40 -8.49 -17.32
CA PHE A 48 1.24 -9.33 -17.63
C PHE A 48 0.22 -9.47 -16.50
N LEU A 49 0.63 -9.42 -15.22
CA LEU A 49 -0.26 -9.65 -14.06
C LEU A 49 -0.56 -8.38 -13.23
N GLY A 50 0.14 -7.28 -13.48
CA GLY A 50 0.08 -6.08 -12.64
C GLY A 50 0.86 -6.22 -11.33
N SER A 51 0.95 -5.13 -10.55
CA SER A 51 1.59 -5.13 -9.23
C SER A 51 0.63 -4.70 -8.13
N THR A 52 0.89 -5.12 -6.89
CA THR A 52 0.10 -4.70 -5.71
C THR A 52 0.05 -3.18 -5.62
N SER A 53 1.19 -2.49 -5.73
CA SER A 53 1.27 -1.03 -5.66
C SER A 53 0.49 -0.36 -6.79
N SER A 54 0.49 -0.93 -8.00
CA SER A 54 -0.31 -0.40 -9.13
C SER A 54 -1.80 -0.64 -8.94
N SER A 55 -2.21 -1.78 -8.37
CA SER A 55 -3.61 -2.08 -8.09
C SER A 55 -4.16 -1.15 -7.00
N ILE A 56 -3.38 -0.91 -5.94
CA ILE A 56 -3.70 0.06 -4.88
C ILE A 56 -3.83 1.47 -5.47
N ALA A 57 -2.83 1.93 -6.24
CA ALA A 57 -2.88 3.27 -6.85
C ALA A 57 -4.10 3.50 -7.75
N LYS A 58 -4.63 2.43 -8.36
CA LYS A 58 -5.83 2.50 -9.20
C LYS A 58 -7.14 2.56 -8.41
N ASN A 59 -7.21 1.89 -7.26
CA ASN A 59 -8.46 1.65 -6.54
C ASN A 59 -8.56 2.34 -5.17
N ALA A 60 -7.49 2.99 -4.71
CA ALA A 60 -7.44 3.59 -3.38
C ALA A 60 -8.51 4.68 -3.18
N PRO A 61 -9.08 4.78 -1.96
CA PRO A 61 -10.03 5.83 -1.62
C PRO A 61 -9.37 7.20 -1.38
N CYS A 62 -8.03 7.26 -1.37
CA CYS A 62 -7.24 8.43 -1.03
C CYS A 62 -5.99 8.53 -1.89
N SER A 63 -5.17 9.57 -1.66
CA SER A 63 -3.89 9.73 -2.34
C SER A 63 -2.98 8.54 -2.09
N VAL A 64 -2.13 8.21 -3.08
CA VAL A 64 -1.15 7.13 -2.98
C VAL A 64 0.23 7.63 -3.33
N PHE A 65 1.20 7.38 -2.44
CA PHE A 65 2.62 7.63 -2.68
C PHE A 65 3.37 6.30 -2.83
N ILE A 66 3.92 6.07 -4.02
CA ILE A 66 4.76 4.90 -4.31
C ILE A 66 6.22 5.30 -4.05
N ALA A 67 6.76 4.84 -2.93
CA ALA A 67 8.14 5.10 -2.54
C ALA A 67 9.11 4.14 -3.26
N LYS A 68 10.32 4.61 -3.55
CA LYS A 68 11.45 3.77 -3.97
C LYS A 68 12.18 3.22 -2.76
#